data_AF-A0A815H770-F1
#
_entry.id   AF-A0A815H770-F1
#
_cell.length_a   1.000
_cell.length_b   1.000
_cell.length_c   1.000
_cell.angle_alpha   90.00
_cell.angle_beta   90.00
_cell.angle_gamma   90.00
#
_symmetry.space_group_name_H-M   'P 1'
#
loop_
_entity.id
_entity.type
_entity.pdbx_description
1 polymer ?
#
loop_
_entity_poly.entity_id
_entity_poly.type
_entity_poly.pdbx_seq_one_letter_code
_entity_poly.pdbx_strand_id
1 'polypeptide(L)'
;MYNYSLTSHILCLPTDFIPVTYMMPADYNLFADDFRRDPNHAWIMKPAARAQGKGIFLINKISQIKKWSRDGTKQLTSSAPSRETYVISRYIDNPLLIGGKKFDLRLYVLVTSFKPLKYID
;
A
#
# COMPACT_ATOMS: atom_id res chain seq x y z
N MET A 1 47.96 -10.91 3.47
CA MET A 1 47.19 -12.08 3.97
C MET A 1 45.83 -11.53 4.40
N TYR A 2 44.80 -11.96 3.67
CA TYR A 2 43.35 -11.72 3.76
C TYR A 2 42.77 -11.20 5.09
N ASN A 3 41.70 -10.39 5.16
CA ASN A 3 40.97 -9.53 4.21
C ASN A 3 39.73 -8.95 4.96
N TYR A 4 39.12 -7.94 4.32
CA TYR A 4 37.70 -7.55 4.34
C TYR A 4 37.19 -6.67 5.49
N SER A 5 37.24 -5.36 5.21
CA SER A 5 36.23 -4.37 5.61
C SER A 5 34.84 -4.87 5.21
N LEU A 6 34.00 -5.22 6.18
CA LEU A 6 32.58 -5.51 5.99
C LEU A 6 31.81 -4.18 5.88
N THR A 7 31.85 -3.56 4.70
CA THR A 7 30.75 -2.68 4.30
C THR A 7 29.57 -3.59 3.99
N SER A 8 28.67 -3.75 4.96
CA SER A 8 27.31 -4.24 4.70
C SER A 8 26.61 -3.20 3.84
N HIS A 9 26.85 -3.24 2.53
CA HIS A 9 26.00 -2.63 1.54
C HIS A 9 24.64 -3.32 1.63
N ILE A 10 23.76 -2.78 2.47
CA ILE A 10 22.33 -2.97 2.30
C ILE A 10 22.07 -2.40 0.90
N LEU A 11 21.93 -3.28 -0.08
CA LEU A 11 21.36 -2.94 -1.37
C LEU A 11 19.93 -2.50 -1.10
N CYS A 12 19.76 -1.21 -0.78
CA CYS A 12 18.48 -0.55 -0.88
C CYS A 12 18.15 -0.56 -2.37
N LEU A 13 17.43 -1.59 -2.81
CA LEU A 13 16.95 -1.68 -4.19
C LEU A 13 16.18 -0.38 -4.48
N PRO A 14 16.26 0.16 -5.71
CA PRO A 14 15.49 1.35 -6.07
C PRO A 14 14.01 1.08 -5.80
N THR A 15 13.41 1.75 -4.81
CA THR A 15 12.00 1.59 -4.45
C THR A 15 11.09 2.41 -5.37
N ASP A 16 11.64 2.99 -6.44
CA ASP A 16 10.95 3.94 -7.32
C ASP A 16 9.76 3.33 -8.08
N PHE A 17 9.67 1.99 -8.08
CA PHE A 17 8.54 1.26 -8.67
C PHE A 17 7.40 0.96 -7.67
N ILE A 18 7.62 1.15 -6.37
CA ILE A 18 6.61 0.91 -5.32
C ILE A 18 6.03 2.25 -4.87
N PRO A 19 4.72 2.50 -5.05
CA PRO A 19 4.10 3.72 -4.57
C PRO A 19 4.19 3.83 -3.03
N VAL A 20 4.41 5.05 -2.55
CA VAL A 20 4.41 5.37 -1.11
C VAL A 20 3.12 4.85 -0.47
N THR A 21 3.26 4.13 0.65
CA THR A 21 2.18 3.37 1.26
C THR A 21 2.27 3.41 2.79
N TYR A 22 1.12 3.48 3.46
CA TYR A 22 0.97 3.59 4.91
C TYR A 22 -0.12 2.65 5.44
N MET A 23 0.04 2.18 6.68
CA MET A 23 -0.92 1.33 7.38
C MET A 23 -1.86 2.16 8.26
N MET A 24 -3.15 2.11 7.98
CA MET A 24 -4.18 2.82 8.74
C MET A 24 -4.82 1.92 9.80
N PRO A 25 -4.99 2.39 11.05
CA PRO A 25 -4.79 3.77 11.51
C PRO A 25 -3.37 4.09 12.04
N ALA A 26 -2.47 3.12 12.13
CA ALA A 26 -1.17 3.25 12.81
C ALA A 26 -0.31 4.42 12.28
N ASP A 27 -0.24 4.59 10.96
CA ASP A 27 0.61 5.54 10.26
C ASP A 27 -0.13 6.82 9.86
N TYR A 28 -1.27 7.13 10.49
CA TYR A 28 -2.11 8.28 10.10
C TYR A 28 -1.34 9.60 10.06
N ASN A 29 -0.47 9.84 11.04
CA ASN A 29 0.27 11.09 11.14
C ASN A 29 1.28 11.23 9.99
N LEU A 30 2.01 10.16 9.66
CA LEU A 30 2.96 10.14 8.54
C LEU A 30 2.23 10.40 7.21
N PHE A 31 1.12 9.69 6.99
CA PHE A 31 0.27 9.93 5.84
C PHE A 31 -0.25 11.38 5.79
N ALA A 32 -0.70 11.92 6.93
CA ALA A 32 -1.24 13.29 6.98
C ALA A 32 -0.18 14.35 6.65
N ASP A 33 1.08 14.12 7.03
CA ASP A 33 2.20 15.00 6.69
C ASP A 33 2.52 14.94 5.19
N ASP A 34 2.51 13.75 4.57
CA ASP A 34 2.65 13.59 3.12
C ASP A 34 1.50 14.21 2.34
N PHE A 35 0.27 13.99 2.80
CA PHE A 35 -0.91 14.59 2.18
C PHE A 35 -0.86 16.13 2.21
N ARG A 36 -0.31 16.72 3.28
CA ARG A 36 -0.14 18.19 3.35
C ARG A 36 0.94 18.71 2.41
N ARG A 37 1.98 17.91 2.12
CA ARG A 37 3.04 18.26 1.18
C ARG A 37 2.55 18.28 -0.27
N ASP A 38 1.65 17.36 -0.64
CA ASP A 38 1.06 17.28 -1.97
C ASP A 38 -0.44 16.95 -1.91
N PRO A 39 -1.30 17.96 -1.67
CA PRO A 39 -2.73 17.77 -1.43
C PRO A 39 -3.52 17.45 -2.71
N ASN A 40 -2.93 17.68 -3.89
CA ASN A 40 -3.60 17.44 -5.17
C ASN A 40 -3.53 15.97 -5.60
N HIS A 41 -2.64 15.20 -4.97
CA HIS A 41 -2.41 13.83 -5.35
C HIS A 41 -3.53 12.90 -4.85
N ALA A 42 -3.96 11.98 -5.70
CA ALA A 42 -4.95 10.98 -5.33
C ALA A 42 -4.31 9.83 -4.54
N TRP A 43 -5.06 9.28 -3.60
CA TRP A 43 -4.66 8.13 -2.81
C TRP A 43 -5.71 7.04 -2.94
N ILE A 44 -5.28 5.78 -2.88
CA ILE A 44 -6.16 4.62 -2.91
C ILE A 44 -6.14 3.93 -1.55
N MET A 45 -7.31 3.76 -0.95
CA MET A 45 -7.49 2.96 0.27
C MET A 45 -7.98 1.57 -0.08
N LYS A 46 -7.37 0.56 0.54
CA LYS A 46 -7.71 -0.85 0.38
C LYS A 46 -7.75 -1.53 1.75
N PRO A 47 -8.74 -2.41 2.04
CA PRO A 47 -8.71 -3.20 3.27
C PRO A 47 -7.55 -4.20 3.22
N ALA A 48 -6.79 -4.33 4.31
CA ALA A 48 -5.57 -5.14 4.34
C ALA A 48 -5.84 -6.65 4.14
N ALA A 49 -7.03 -7.12 4.53
CA ALA A 49 -7.39 -8.54 4.54
C ALA A 49 -8.55 -8.89 3.59
N ARG A 50 -8.85 -8.05 2.59
CA ARG A 50 -9.92 -8.32 1.59
C ARG A 50 -9.39 -8.46 0.17
N ALA A 51 -10.21 -9.03 -0.70
CA ALA A 51 -9.91 -9.28 -2.11
C ALA A 51 -11.05 -8.84 -3.04
N GLN A 52 -10.86 -9.03 -4.37
CA GLN A 52 -11.85 -8.74 -5.42
C GLN A 52 -12.25 -7.26 -5.55
N GLY A 53 -11.42 -6.34 -5.05
CA GLY A 53 -11.70 -4.90 -5.11
C GLY A 53 -12.78 -4.41 -4.14
N LYS A 54 -13.31 -5.26 -3.26
CA LYS A 54 -14.35 -4.89 -2.30
C LYS A 54 -13.79 -3.95 -1.24
N GLY A 55 -14.44 -2.80 -1.05
CA GLY A 55 -14.03 -1.79 -0.07
C GLY A 55 -12.86 -0.92 -0.50
N ILE A 56 -12.46 -0.95 -1.78
CA ILE A 56 -11.47 -0.02 -2.34
C ILE A 56 -12.13 1.30 -2.68
N PHE A 57 -11.50 2.41 -2.32
CA PHE A 57 -11.97 3.75 -2.68
C PHE A 57 -10.81 4.74 -2.84
N LEU A 58 -11.05 5.80 -3.60
CA LEU A 58 -10.08 6.88 -3.82
C LEU A 58 -10.32 8.04 -2.85
N ILE A 59 -9.22 8.71 -2.52
CA ILE A 59 -9.18 9.86 -1.63
C ILE A 59 -8.38 10.96 -2.28
N ASN A 60 -9.00 12.13 -2.38
CA ASN A 60 -8.36 13.36 -2.83
C ASN A 60 -8.54 14.50 -1.82
N LYS A 61 -9.28 14.25 -0.73
CA LYS A 61 -9.50 15.22 0.35
C LYS A 61 -9.35 14.54 1.70
N ILE A 62 -8.59 15.15 2.59
CA ILE A 62 -8.36 14.64 3.95
C ILE A 62 -9.66 14.42 4.75
N SER A 63 -10.72 15.17 4.44
CA SER A 63 -12.04 15.03 5.07
C SER A 63 -12.68 13.66 4.82
N GLN A 64 -12.39 13.02 3.68
CA GLN A 64 -12.90 11.69 3.34
C GLN A 64 -12.36 10.63 4.31
N ILE A 65 -11.11 10.76 4.77
CA ILE A 65 -10.52 9.86 5.77
C ILE A 65 -11.17 10.06 7.14
N LYS A 66 -11.45 11.30 7.52
CA LYS A 66 -12.17 11.59 8.77
C LYS A 66 -13.57 10.97 8.77
N LYS A 67 -14.26 10.98 7.62
CA LYS A 67 -15.55 10.30 7.44
C LYS A 67 -15.41 8.78 7.59
N TRP A 68 -14.49 8.15 6.87
CA TRP A 68 -14.20 6.72 7.01
C TRP A 68 -13.89 6.33 8.47
N SER A 69 -13.10 7.16 9.15
CA SER A 69 -12.73 6.98 10.55
C SER A 69 -13.94 6.98 11.49
N ARG A 70 -14.92 7.84 11.24
CA ARG A 70 -16.17 7.95 12.03
C ARG A 70 -17.15 6.83 11.71
N ASP A 71 -17.31 6.49 10.44
CA ASP A 71 -18.27 5.46 10.00
C ASP A 71 -17.88 4.06 10.50
N GLY A 72 -16.58 3.77 10.60
CA GLY A 72 -16.09 2.53 11.25
C GLY A 72 -16.45 2.41 12.73
N THR A 73 -16.83 3.50 13.39
CA THR A 73 -17.25 3.52 14.81
C THR A 73 -18.75 3.19 14.97
N LYS A 74 -19.56 3.27 13.89
CA LYS A 74 -21.02 3.02 13.95
C LYS A 74 -21.41 1.56 13.79
N GLN A 75 -20.50 0.68 13.37
CA GLN A 75 -20.70 -0.79 13.33
C GLN A 75 -20.54 -1.42 14.74
N LEU A 76 -20.96 -0.71 15.80
CA LEU A 76 -20.73 -1.04 17.21
C LEU A 76 -21.98 -1.68 17.84
N THR A 77 -22.60 -2.62 17.14
CA THR A 77 -23.62 -3.50 17.73
C THR A 77 -23.23 -4.94 17.43
N SER A 78 -22.95 -5.70 18.50
CA SER A 78 -22.52 -7.10 18.60
C SER A 78 -21.00 -7.38 18.45
N SER A 79 -20.38 -7.74 19.59
CA SER A 79 -19.00 -8.23 19.80
C SER A 79 -17.86 -7.35 19.29
N ALA A 80 -17.12 -6.73 20.23
CA ALA A 80 -15.97 -5.83 20.06
C ALA A 80 -15.25 -5.93 18.69
N PRO A 81 -15.52 -5.02 17.74
CA PRO A 81 -14.89 -5.08 16.44
C PRO A 81 -13.52 -4.43 16.53
N SER A 82 -12.45 -5.21 16.39
CA SER A 82 -11.14 -4.68 16.02
C SER A 82 -11.31 -3.85 14.75
N ARG A 83 -10.99 -2.57 14.82
CA ARG A 83 -11.09 -1.63 13.69
C ARG A 83 -10.39 -2.22 12.46
N GLU A 84 -11.11 -2.36 11.35
CA GLU A 84 -10.57 -2.96 10.14
C GLU A 84 -9.35 -2.16 9.66
N THR A 85 -8.23 -2.85 9.45
CA THR A 85 -6.96 -2.24 9.02
C THR A 85 -7.00 -1.98 7.52
N TYR A 86 -6.54 -0.81 7.11
CA TYR A 86 -6.46 -0.42 5.70
C TYR A 86 -5.04 -0.08 5.32
N VAL A 87 -4.71 -0.31 4.06
CA VAL A 87 -3.52 0.21 3.40
C VAL A 87 -3.95 1.43 2.60
N ILE A 88 -3.26 2.56 2.80
CA ILE A 88 -3.41 3.75 1.95
C ILE A 88 -2.13 3.91 1.12
N SER A 89 -2.28 4.04 -0.19
CA SER A 89 -1.16 4.09 -1.13
C SER A 89 -1.35 5.20 -2.13
N ARG A 90 -0.26 5.81 -2.58
CA ARG A 90 -0.24 6.85 -3.59
C ARG A 90 -0.83 6.30 -4.90
N TYR A 91 -1.84 6.98 -5.47
CA TYR A 91 -2.48 6.52 -6.70
C TYR A 91 -1.63 6.89 -7.91
N ILE A 92 -1.52 5.99 -8.89
CA ILE A 92 -0.80 6.28 -10.13
C ILE A 92 -1.75 7.05 -11.06
N ASP A 93 -1.52 8.36 -11.17
CA ASP A 93 -2.38 9.29 -11.91
C ASP A 93 -2.34 9.06 -13.43
N ASN A 94 -1.17 8.69 -13.98
CA ASN A 94 -0.98 8.45 -15.41
C ASN A 94 -0.65 6.97 -15.70
N PRO A 95 -1.63 6.05 -15.56
CA PRO A 95 -1.41 4.65 -15.89
C PRO A 95 -1.33 4.46 -17.40
N LEU A 96 -0.56 3.47 -17.85
CA LEU A 96 -0.62 3.02 -19.24
C LEU A 96 -2.04 2.56 -19.59
N LEU A 97 -2.54 3.02 -20.73
CA LEU A 97 -3.89 2.69 -21.22
C LEU A 97 -3.80 1.87 -22.51
N ILE A 98 -4.64 0.83 -22.61
CA ILE A 98 -4.87 0.09 -23.86
C ILE A 98 -6.34 0.31 -24.24
N GLY A 99 -6.59 0.87 -25.42
CA GLY A 99 -7.95 1.23 -25.85
C GLY A 99 -8.66 2.19 -24.88
N GLY A 100 -7.92 3.10 -24.23
CA GLY A 100 -8.45 4.04 -23.24
C GLY A 100 -8.80 3.43 -21.88
N LYS A 101 -8.47 2.16 -21.63
CA LYS A 101 -8.74 1.48 -20.37
C LYS A 101 -7.45 1.18 -19.60
N LYS A 102 -7.48 1.45 -18.30
CA LYS A 102 -6.44 1.04 -17.35
C LYS A 102 -6.47 -0.48 -17.20
N PHE A 103 -5.29 -1.08 -17.07
CA PHE A 103 -5.13 -2.51 -16.77
C PHE A 103 -3.99 -2.72 -15.77
N ASP A 104 -3.93 -3.90 -15.17
CA ASP A 104 -2.82 -4.37 -14.36
C ASP A 104 -2.23 -5.67 -14.95
N LEU A 105 -0.98 -5.96 -14.63
CA LEU A 105 -0.29 -7.19 -15.03
C LEU A 105 -0.34 -8.21 -13.89
N ARG A 106 -0.79 -9.42 -14.19
CA ARG A 106 -0.67 -10.57 -13.29
C ARG A 106 0.56 -11.40 -13.66
N LEU A 107 1.59 -11.31 -12.83
CA LEU A 107 2.80 -12.14 -12.95
C LEU A 107 2.68 -13.34 -12.00
N TYR A 108 3.04 -14.52 -12.47
CA TYR A 108 3.11 -15.74 -11.67
C TYR A 108 4.58 -16.09 -11.45
N VAL A 109 4.99 -16.25 -10.19
CA VAL A 109 6.35 -16.62 -9.80
C VAL A 109 6.27 -17.93 -9.02
N LEU A 110 7.00 -18.96 -9.46
CA LEU A 110 7.07 -20.24 -8.78
C LEU A 110 8.33 -20.32 -7.92
N VAL A 111 8.14 -20.30 -6.60
CA VAL A 111 9.21 -20.50 -5.62
C VAL A 111 9.23 -21.97 -5.21
N THR A 112 10.34 -22.66 -5.48
CA THR A 112 10.49 -24.10 -5.23
C THR A 112 11.19 -24.43 -3.91
N SER A 113 11.96 -23.49 -3.39
CA SER A 113 12.56 -23.59 -2.05
C SER A 113 12.78 -22.21 -1.47
N PHE A 114 12.65 -22.08 -0.15
CA PHE A 114 13.00 -20.87 0.59
C PHE A 114 14.39 -20.95 1.23
N LYS A 115 14.96 -22.16 1.33
CA LYS A 115 16.28 -22.42 1.94
C LYS A 115 16.99 -23.56 1.19
N PRO A 116 17.90 -23.27 0.23
CA PRO A 116 18.17 -21.93 -0.31
C PRO A 116 16.97 -21.40 -1.11
N LEU A 117 16.86 -20.08 -1.25
CA LEU A 117 15.83 -19.47 -2.09
C LEU A 117 16.03 -19.93 -3.55
N LYS A 118 14.99 -20.55 -4.13
CA LYS A 118 14.95 -20.99 -5.53
C LYS A 118 13.63 -20.59 -6.16
N TYR A 119 13.68 -19.98 -7.32
CA TYR A 119 12.52 -19.68 -8.16
C TYR A 119 12.80 -20.12 -9.60
N ILE A 120 11.74 -20.32 -10.39
CA ILE A 120 11.84 -20.66 -11.81
C ILE A 120 11.64 -19.38 -12.62
N ASP A 121 12.59 -19.11 -13.51
CA ASP A 121 12.61 -17.99 -14.46
C ASP A 121 11.74 -18.27 -15.70
#